data_AF-A0A0C9R0L2-F1
#
_entry.id   AF-A0A0C9R0L2-F1
#
_cell.length_a   1.000
_cell.length_b   1.000
_cell.length_c   1.000
_cell.angle_alpha   90.00
_cell.angle_beta   90.00
_cell.angle_gamma   90.00
#
_symmetry.space_group_name_H-M   'P 1'
#
loop_
_entity.id
_entity.type
_entity.pdbx_description
1 polymer ?
#
loop_
_entity_poly.entity_id
_entity_poly.type
_entity_poly.pdbx_seq_one_letter_code
_entity_poly.pdbx_strand_id
1 'polypeptide(L)'
;AKTLSVHLPESEDADENKKQQIKDTIASPQFQQALSLFSNALQSAQLGPVVSQFELTPEAVAAAYAGNLEDFVKALEKSLPAGATMDTTKAKESDKDKEPLKKNENEENKTDKK
;
A
#
# COMPACT_ATOMS: atom_id res chain seq x y z
N ALA A 1 -10.20 2.76 -15.59
CA ALA A 1 -11.46 2.90 -14.81
C ALA A 1 -12.27 1.59 -14.83
N LYS A 2 -12.65 1.05 -16.00
CA LYS A 2 -13.47 -0.18 -16.10
C LYS A 2 -12.89 -1.39 -15.34
N THR A 3 -11.57 -1.55 -15.31
CA THR A 3 -10.87 -2.66 -14.62
C THR A 3 -10.80 -2.51 -13.10
N LEU A 4 -10.84 -1.28 -12.56
CA LEU A 4 -10.73 -1.05 -11.11
C LEU A 4 -12.10 -1.11 -10.41
N SER A 5 -13.17 -0.81 -11.14
CA SER A 5 -14.54 -0.79 -10.62
C SER A 5 -15.01 -2.10 -10.01
N VAL A 6 -14.46 -3.25 -10.43
CA VAL A 6 -14.86 -4.57 -9.93
C VAL A 6 -14.17 -4.96 -8.61
N HIS A 7 -13.19 -4.17 -8.18
CA HIS A 7 -12.42 -4.39 -6.95
C HIS A 7 -12.67 -3.32 -5.88
N LEU A 8 -13.67 -2.45 -6.09
CA LEU A 8 -14.08 -1.49 -5.08
C LEU A 8 -14.83 -2.21 -3.96
N PRO A 9 -14.74 -1.72 -2.71
CA PRO A 9 -15.64 -2.17 -1.64
C PRO A 9 -17.10 -2.01 -2.08
N GLU A 10 -17.95 -2.97 -1.71
CA GLU A 10 -19.39 -2.85 -1.92
C GLU A 10 -19.92 -1.64 -1.13
N SER A 11 -20.59 -0.73 -1.83
CA SER A 11 -21.22 0.47 -1.26
C SER A 11 -22.69 0.48 -1.65
N GLU A 12 -23.56 0.91 -0.75
CA GLU A 12 -25.01 0.97 -0.99
C GLU A 12 -25.39 1.91 -2.16
N ASP A 13 -24.53 2.85 -2.53
CA ASP A 13 -24.70 3.83 -3.62
C ASP A 13 -23.79 3.56 -4.87
N ALA A 14 -23.56 2.28 -5.21
CA ALA A 14 -22.54 1.86 -6.19
C ALA A 14 -22.69 2.37 -7.65
N ASP A 15 -23.85 2.92 -8.02
CA ASP A 15 -24.18 3.20 -9.42
C ASP A 15 -23.85 4.62 -9.90
N GLU A 16 -23.82 5.64 -9.03
CA GLU A 16 -23.82 7.03 -9.53
C GLU A 16 -22.44 7.66 -9.78
N ASN A 17 -21.33 7.15 -9.24
CA ASN A 17 -20.02 7.73 -9.61
C ASN A 17 -18.78 6.85 -9.33
N LYS A 18 -18.60 5.77 -10.10
CA LYS A 18 -17.45 4.86 -9.94
C LYS A 18 -16.07 5.55 -10.01
N LYS A 19 -15.94 6.66 -10.74
CA LYS A 19 -14.68 7.43 -10.77
C LYS A 19 -14.41 8.13 -9.45
N GLN A 20 -15.43 8.69 -8.82
CA GLN A 20 -15.32 9.33 -7.51
C GLN A 20 -15.02 8.28 -6.44
N GLN A 21 -15.70 7.14 -6.45
CA GLN A 21 -15.45 6.05 -5.51
C GLN A 21 -14.02 5.52 -5.56
N ILE A 22 -13.42 5.42 -6.76
CA ILE A 22 -11.99 5.07 -6.88
C ILE A 22 -11.11 6.11 -6.18
N LYS A 23 -11.38 7.40 -6.37
CA LYS A 23 -10.62 8.47 -5.71
C LYS A 23 -10.77 8.41 -4.20
N ASP A 24 -12.00 8.23 -3.72
CA ASP A 24 -12.29 8.15 -2.28
C ASP A 24 -11.64 6.92 -1.66
N THR A 25 -11.67 5.78 -2.36
CA THR A 25 -11.01 4.55 -1.92
C THR A 25 -9.50 4.75 -1.80
N ILE A 26 -8.84 5.34 -2.81
CA ILE A 26 -7.38 5.58 -2.77
C ILE A 26 -7.01 6.58 -1.67
N ALA A 27 -7.86 7.58 -1.41
CA ALA A 27 -7.64 8.56 -0.35
C ALA A 27 -8.00 8.05 1.05
N SER A 28 -8.66 6.89 1.16
CA SER A 28 -9.20 6.39 2.42
C SER A 28 -8.11 5.89 3.38
N PRO A 29 -8.28 6.06 4.71
CA PRO A 29 -7.40 5.45 5.71
C PRO A 29 -7.30 3.94 5.58
N GLN A 30 -8.40 3.28 5.21
CA GLN A 30 -8.48 1.83 5.08
C GLN A 30 -7.55 1.32 3.96
N PHE A 31 -7.54 2.02 2.82
CA PHE A 31 -6.63 1.69 1.73
C PHE A 31 -5.17 1.93 2.11
N GLN A 32 -4.87 3.04 2.79
CA GLN A 32 -3.51 3.35 3.25
C GLN A 32 -2.99 2.30 4.25
N GLN A 33 -3.85 1.84 5.16
CA GLN A 33 -3.54 0.75 6.09
C GLN A 33 -3.31 -0.58 5.36
N ALA A 34 -4.20 -0.94 4.43
CA ALA A 34 -4.06 -2.15 3.63
C ALA A 34 -2.79 -2.13 2.79
N LEU A 35 -2.44 -0.99 2.20
CA LEU A 35 -1.21 -0.80 1.45
C LEU A 35 0.03 -0.96 2.35
N SER A 36 0.00 -0.35 3.54
CA SER A 36 1.09 -0.49 4.52
C SER A 36 1.28 -1.94 4.94
N LEU A 37 0.18 -2.66 5.21
CA LEU A 37 0.21 -4.09 5.53
C LEU A 37 0.77 -4.91 4.36
N PHE A 38 0.33 -4.61 3.13
CA PHE A 38 0.84 -5.24 1.92
C PHE A 38 2.35 -5.02 1.77
N SER A 39 2.84 -3.78 1.91
CA SER A 39 4.27 -3.47 1.81
C SER A 39 5.09 -4.21 2.86
N ASN A 40 4.64 -4.22 4.11
CA ASN A 40 5.31 -4.95 5.18
C ASN A 40 5.34 -6.46 4.93
N ALA A 41 4.23 -7.05 4.49
CA ALA A 41 4.13 -8.48 4.20
C ALA A 41 4.92 -8.87 2.93
N LEU A 42 5.01 -7.97 1.95
CA LEU A 42 5.87 -8.16 0.78
C LEU A 42 7.33 -8.16 1.21
N GLN A 43 7.76 -7.15 1.97
CA GLN A 43 9.14 -7.02 2.44
C GLN A 43 9.55 -8.15 3.39
N SER A 44 8.61 -8.76 4.10
CA SER A 44 8.85 -9.97 4.89
C SER A 44 8.94 -11.26 4.07
N ALA A 45 8.84 -11.17 2.74
CA ALA A 45 8.81 -12.28 1.77
C ALA A 45 7.64 -13.27 1.96
N GLN A 46 6.66 -12.95 2.81
CA GLN A 46 5.53 -13.84 3.10
C GLN A 46 4.48 -13.84 1.98
N LEU A 47 4.47 -12.81 1.14
CA LEU A 47 3.53 -12.70 0.03
C LEU A 47 3.95 -13.48 -1.23
N GLY A 48 5.15 -14.04 -1.32
CA GLY A 48 5.64 -14.76 -2.51
C GLY A 48 4.65 -15.79 -3.10
N PRO A 49 4.13 -16.75 -2.29
CA PRO A 49 3.13 -17.72 -2.75
C PRO A 49 1.85 -17.06 -3.25
N VAL A 50 1.36 -16.03 -2.56
CA VAL A 50 0.13 -15.31 -2.94
C VAL A 50 0.34 -14.57 -4.25
N VAL A 51 1.44 -13.83 -4.40
CA VAL A 51 1.82 -13.08 -5.60
C VAL A 51 1.93 -13.99 -6.83
N SER A 52 2.40 -15.23 -6.67
CA SER A 52 2.47 -16.19 -7.77
C SER A 52 1.12 -16.59 -8.38
N GLN A 53 0.01 -16.35 -7.66
CA GLN A 53 -1.35 -16.63 -8.13
C GLN A 53 -1.94 -15.48 -8.98
N PHE A 54 -1.31 -14.30 -8.97
CA PHE A 54 -1.79 -13.11 -9.70
C PHE A 54 -1.24 -13.02 -11.14
N GLU A 55 -0.64 -14.11 -11.65
CA GLU A 55 -0.15 -14.20 -13.04
C GLU A 55 0.79 -13.04 -13.45
N LEU A 56 1.62 -12.57 -12.51
CA LEU A 56 2.63 -11.55 -12.77
C LEU A 56 3.84 -12.14 -13.51
N THR A 57 4.75 -11.26 -13.95
CA THR A 57 5.99 -11.70 -14.58
C THR A 57 6.87 -12.52 -13.62
N PRO A 58 7.68 -13.46 -14.13
CA PRO A 58 8.59 -14.25 -13.30
C PRO A 58 9.52 -13.39 -12.44
N GLU A 59 9.95 -12.22 -12.95
CA GLU A 59 10.79 -11.27 -12.22
C GLU A 59 10.07 -10.65 -11.02
N ALA A 60 8.78 -10.29 -11.19
CA ALA A 60 7.98 -9.76 -10.09
C ALA A 60 7.74 -10.84 -9.02
N VAL A 61 7.45 -12.07 -9.44
CA VAL A 61 7.27 -13.20 -8.51
C VAL A 61 8.57 -13.46 -7.74
N ALA A 62 9.72 -13.51 -8.42
CA ALA A 62 11.02 -13.70 -7.77
C ALA A 62 11.33 -12.59 -6.76
N ALA A 63 11.07 -11.33 -7.11
CA ALA A 63 11.26 -10.19 -6.20
C ALA A 63 10.37 -10.27 -4.96
N ALA A 64 9.13 -10.75 -5.10
CA ALA A 64 8.22 -10.96 -3.98
C ALA A 64 8.70 -12.09 -3.04
N TYR A 65 9.24 -13.18 -3.57
CA TYR A 65 9.89 -14.23 -2.77
C TYR A 65 11.16 -13.75 -2.07
N ALA A 66 11.85 -12.76 -2.64
CA ALA A 66 13.03 -12.14 -2.03
C ALA A 66 12.70 -11.02 -1.02
N GLY A 67 11.44 -10.61 -0.93
CA GLY A 67 11.02 -9.45 -0.15
C GLY A 67 11.59 -8.12 -0.63
N ASN A 68 12.02 -8.05 -1.90
CA ASN A 68 12.57 -6.83 -2.48
C ASN A 68 11.47 -6.00 -3.14
N LEU A 69 10.91 -5.05 -2.39
CA LEU A 69 9.86 -4.15 -2.89
C LEU A 69 10.32 -3.30 -4.08
N GLU A 70 11.58 -2.85 -4.11
CA GLU A 70 12.09 -2.01 -5.20
C GLU A 70 12.15 -2.79 -6.51
N ASP A 71 12.72 -4.00 -6.48
CA ASP A 71 12.79 -4.87 -7.66
C ASP A 71 11.39 -5.33 -8.10
N PHE A 72 10.49 -5.55 -7.14
CA PHE A 72 9.09 -5.88 -7.42
C PHE A 72 8.40 -4.77 -8.21
N VAL A 73 8.53 -3.51 -7.77
CA VAL A 73 7.93 -2.35 -8.46
C VAL A 73 8.57 -2.16 -9.84
N LYS A 74 9.90 -2.26 -9.96
CA LYS A 74 10.59 -2.18 -11.26
C LYS A 74 10.13 -3.28 -12.23
N ALA A 75 9.93 -4.50 -11.74
CA ALA A 75 9.43 -5.61 -12.55
C ALA A 75 7.99 -5.35 -13.02
N LEU A 76 7.13 -4.80 -12.14
CA LEU A 76 5.77 -4.39 -12.50
C LEU A 76 5.76 -3.27 -13.56
N GLU A 77 6.59 -2.25 -13.40
CA GLU A 77 6.69 -1.14 -14.37
C GLU A 77 7.08 -1.64 -15.77
N LYS A 78 8.00 -2.61 -15.85
CA LYS A 78 8.40 -3.25 -17.11
C LYS A 78 7.31 -4.12 -17.72
N SER A 79 6.38 -4.62 -16.92
CA SER A 79 5.26 -5.45 -17.39
C SER A 79 4.10 -4.62 -17.97
N LEU A 80 4.12 -3.30 -17.81
CA LEU A 80 3.09 -2.41 -18.34
C LEU A 80 3.11 -2.40 -19.89
N PRO A 81 1.94 -2.30 -20.53
CA PRO A 81 1.85 -2.22 -21.99
C PRO A 81 2.56 -0.96 -22.51
N ALA A 82 3.17 -1.06 -23.69
CA ALA A 82 3.88 0.04 -24.33
C ALA A 82 2.97 1.28 -24.45
N GLY A 83 3.35 2.38 -23.79
CA GLY A 83 2.57 3.63 -23.73
C GLY A 83 1.90 3.91 -22.37
N ALA A 84 1.93 2.97 -21.42
CA ALA A 84 1.54 3.23 -20.04
C ALA A 84 2.74 3.83 -19.27
N THR A 85 2.68 5.13 -18.98
CA THR A 85 3.66 5.82 -18.13
C THR A 85 3.09 6.02 -16.74
N MET A 86 3.73 5.44 -15.71
CA MET A 86 3.50 5.87 -14.32
C MET A 86 4.19 7.24 -14.18
N ASP A 87 3.42 8.30 -13.93
CA ASP A 87 3.98 9.63 -13.68
C ASP A 87 4.66 9.63 -12.29
N THR A 88 5.95 9.31 -12.25
CA THR A 88 6.74 9.19 -11.01
C THR A 88 7.23 10.54 -10.47
N THR A 89 6.74 11.66 -11.02
CA THR A 89 7.37 12.98 -10.87
C THR A 89 7.01 13.75 -9.59
N LYS A 90 6.18 13.20 -8.69
CA LYS A 90 5.63 13.95 -7.53
C LYS A 90 6.06 13.49 -6.12
N ALA A 91 7.01 12.56 -5.99
CA ALA A 91 7.40 12.01 -4.66
C ALA A 91 8.76 12.51 -4.11
N LYS A 92 9.27 13.66 -4.57
CA LYS A 92 10.57 14.22 -4.13
C LYS A 92 10.47 15.63 -3.54
N GLU A 93 9.53 15.89 -2.65
CA GLU A 93 9.58 17.12 -1.85
C GLU A 93 8.68 16.97 -0.62
N SER A 94 9.29 16.61 0.53
CA SER A 94 8.88 16.92 1.91
C SER A 94 9.39 15.82 2.85
N ASP A 95 10.63 15.93 3.32
CA ASP A 95 10.92 15.80 4.76
C ASP A 95 12.35 16.29 5.03
N LYS A 96 12.46 17.59 5.32
CA LYS A 96 13.67 18.22 5.80
C LYS A 96 13.27 19.33 6.76
N ASP A 97 12.74 18.98 7.92
CA ASP A 97 12.88 19.82 9.12
C ASP A 97 12.80 18.99 10.43
N LYS A 98 13.94 19.02 11.12
CA LYS A 98 14.20 18.93 12.58
C LYS A 98 13.03 19.45 13.45
N GLU A 99 12.75 18.98 14.67
CA GLU A 99 13.60 18.65 15.83
C GLU A 99 12.76 17.93 16.94
N PRO A 100 13.36 17.42 18.04
CA PRO A 100 12.81 16.44 18.96
C PRO A 100 12.06 17.04 20.16
N LEU A 101 11.07 16.32 20.67
CA LEU A 101 10.49 16.59 22.00
C LEU A 101 10.68 15.37 22.91
N LYS A 102 11.50 15.62 23.93
CA LYS A 102 11.80 14.78 25.09
C LYS A 102 10.58 14.64 26.02
N LYS A 103 10.56 13.48 26.70
CA LYS A 103 10.05 13.20 28.06
C LYS A 103 8.55 13.42 28.34
N ASN A 104 7.89 12.36 28.80
CA ASN A 104 7.67 12.18 30.23
C ASN A 104 7.27 10.72 30.53
N GLU A 105 8.17 10.01 31.22
CA GLU A 105 7.81 8.92 32.11
C GLU A 105 6.91 9.50 33.21
N ASN A 106 5.78 8.85 33.48
CA ASN A 106 5.12 8.99 34.77
C ASN A 106 4.65 7.61 35.22
N GLU A 107 5.47 7.03 36.08
CA GLU A 107 5.13 5.95 36.98
C GLU A 107 4.21 6.49 38.11
N GLU A 108 3.55 5.57 38.83
CA GLU A 108 2.72 5.79 40.03
C GLU A 108 1.31 6.41 39.79
N ASN A 109 0.20 5.92 40.37
CA ASN A 109 0.02 5.04 41.52
C ASN A 109 -1.43 4.51 41.62
N LYS A 110 -1.54 3.34 42.27
CA LYS A 110 -2.54 2.99 43.32
C LYS A 110 -3.95 2.47 43.00
N THR A 111 -4.08 1.17 43.33
CA THR A 111 -5.00 0.53 44.31
C THR A 111 -6.41 0.04 43.96
N ASP A 112 -6.55 -1.25 44.30
CA ASP A 112 -7.62 -1.89 45.06
C ASP A 112 -8.99 -2.19 44.42
N LYS A 113 -9.34 -3.48 44.56
CA LYS A 113 -10.61 -4.02 45.10
C LYS A 113 -11.42 -4.86 44.11
N LYS A 114 -11.27 -6.19 44.18
CA LYS A 114 -12.31 -7.08 44.74
C LYS A 114 -11.80 -8.51 44.92
#